data_AF-A0A2T0UBR6-F1
#
_entry.id   AF-A0A2T0UBR6-F1
#
_cell.length_a   1.000
_cell.length_b   1.000
_cell.length_c   1.000
_cell.angle_alpha   90.00
_cell.angle_beta   90.00
_cell.angle_gamma   90.00
#
_symmetry.space_group_name_H-M   'P 1'
#
loop_
_entity.id
_entity.type
_entity.pdbx_description
1 polymer ?
#
loop_
_entity_poly.entity_id
_entity_poly.type
_entity_poly.pdbx_seq_one_letter_code
_entity_poly.pdbx_strand_id
1 'polypeptide(L)'
;MVTISDIRIGNILHPDRNDHTIVATVRAIEENKIGFYEHASVAPAEVAAVSLTPLWLAGYSFSYSQEQLTWSKGKMILNKVAEGFVFSLGDHRQALRHVHQLQNLYFALFTENLEVELDQEAAYEEVELAADSVMVNYLPKDKQCASFSFNLAAEGKIYQVFYKKDPQGYWNFSSYSEIN
;
A
#
# COMPACT_ATOMS: atom_id res chain seq x y z
N MET A 1 -15.33 15.20 4.60
CA MET A 1 -14.14 14.67 5.30
C MET A 1 -14.49 13.22 5.58
N VAL A 2 -13.94 12.29 4.79
CA VAL A 2 -14.18 10.84 4.91
C VAL A 2 -13.19 10.35 5.97
N THR A 3 -13.69 9.78 7.06
CA THR A 3 -12.84 9.23 8.12
C THR A 3 -12.32 7.86 7.71
N ILE A 4 -11.20 7.41 8.27
CA ILE A 4 -10.61 6.08 7.96
C ILE A 4 -11.61 4.95 8.25
N SER A 5 -12.54 5.15 9.19
CA SER A 5 -13.68 4.27 9.47
C SER A 5 -14.79 4.26 8.40
N ASP A 6 -14.84 5.29 7.55
CA ASP A 6 -15.79 5.39 6.43
C ASP A 6 -15.28 4.67 5.16
N ILE A 7 -14.02 4.21 5.15
CA ILE A 7 -13.48 3.33 4.10
C ILE A 7 -13.88 1.88 4.40
N ARG A 8 -15.16 1.67 4.72
CA ARG A 8 -15.81 0.37 4.48
C ARG A 8 -16.45 0.45 3.11
N ILE A 9 -15.61 0.52 2.06
CA ILE A 9 -16.11 0.24 0.72
C ILE A 9 -16.39 -1.25 0.69
N GLY A 10 -17.64 -1.55 0.99
CA GLY A 10 -18.15 -2.89 1.06
C GLY A 10 -17.79 -3.65 -0.19
N ASN A 11 -17.43 -4.92 0.04
CA ASN A 11 -17.51 -5.98 -0.93
C ASN A 11 -16.50 -5.86 -2.10
N ILE A 12 -16.02 -7.01 -2.55
CA ILE A 12 -15.14 -7.12 -3.72
C ILE A 12 -15.84 -6.42 -4.89
N LEU A 13 -15.15 -5.43 -5.46
CA LEU A 13 -15.50 -4.88 -6.77
C LEU A 13 -14.93 -5.82 -7.81
N HIS A 14 -15.76 -6.70 -8.35
CA HIS A 14 -15.43 -7.40 -9.57
C HIS A 14 -15.86 -6.49 -10.73
N PRO A 15 -14.98 -6.10 -11.66
CA PRO A 15 -15.46 -5.74 -12.98
C PRO A 15 -16.10 -7.01 -13.53
N ASP A 16 -17.39 -6.97 -13.82
CA ASP A 16 -18.01 -8.01 -14.64
C ASP A 16 -17.37 -8.00 -16.04
N ARG A 17 -17.71 -8.97 -16.89
CA ARG A 17 -17.23 -9.00 -18.29
C ARG A 17 -17.63 -7.76 -19.12
N ASN A 18 -18.46 -6.87 -18.58
CA ASN A 18 -18.99 -5.66 -19.19
C ASN A 18 -18.56 -4.38 -18.45
N ASP A 19 -17.51 -4.43 -17.62
CA ASP A 19 -16.98 -3.28 -16.89
C ASP A 19 -17.92 -2.69 -15.82
N HIS A 20 -18.96 -3.42 -15.42
CA HIS A 20 -19.80 -3.01 -14.29
C HIS A 20 -19.10 -3.33 -12.98
N THR A 21 -19.12 -2.35 -12.08
CA THR A 21 -18.67 -2.51 -10.69
C THR A 21 -19.73 -3.24 -9.89
N ILE A 22 -19.55 -4.55 -9.67
CA ILE A 22 -20.44 -5.36 -8.84
C ILE A 22 -19.84 -5.52 -7.45
N VAL A 23 -20.70 -5.38 -6.45
CA VAL A 23 -20.41 -5.51 -5.02
C VAL A 23 -20.59 -6.99 -4.63
N ALA A 24 -19.50 -7.74 -4.38
CA ALA A 24 -19.56 -9.16 -3.95
C ALA A 24 -19.06 -9.39 -2.51
N THR A 25 -19.84 -10.08 -1.68
CA THR A 25 -19.43 -10.46 -0.32
C THR A 25 -18.60 -11.74 -0.34
N VAL A 26 -17.42 -11.68 0.28
CA VAL A 26 -16.55 -12.85 0.48
C VAL A 26 -16.95 -13.56 1.77
N ARG A 27 -17.09 -14.88 1.73
CA ARG A 27 -17.25 -15.70 2.93
C ARG A 27 -16.34 -16.93 2.86
N ALA A 28 -15.74 -17.30 3.98
CA ALA A 28 -15.20 -18.64 4.15
C ALA A 28 -16.37 -19.63 4.14
N ILE A 29 -16.31 -20.66 3.29
CA ILE A 29 -17.35 -21.69 3.20
C ILE A 29 -16.93 -22.93 3.99
N GLU A 30 -15.65 -23.31 3.93
CA GLU A 30 -15.04 -24.45 4.62
C GLU A 30 -13.58 -24.13 4.99
N GLU A 31 -12.92 -24.97 5.80
CA GLU A 31 -11.46 -24.87 6.01
C GLU A 31 -10.76 -24.86 4.64
N ASN A 32 -10.08 -23.75 4.34
CA ASN A 32 -9.38 -23.50 3.07
C ASN A 32 -10.26 -23.31 1.82
N LYS A 33 -11.54 -22.97 1.95
CA LYS A 33 -12.38 -22.58 0.79
C LYS A 33 -13.03 -21.21 0.97
N ILE A 34 -12.90 -20.38 -0.07
CA ILE A 34 -13.50 -19.05 -0.14
C ILE A 34 -14.62 -19.07 -1.19
N GLY A 35 -15.79 -18.51 -0.83
CA GLY A 35 -16.90 -18.27 -1.74
C GLY A 35 -17.19 -16.79 -1.95
N PHE A 36 -17.80 -16.50 -3.10
CA PHE A 36 -18.24 -15.17 -3.48
C PHE A 36 -19.77 -15.15 -3.65
N TYR A 37 -20.43 -14.21 -2.98
CA TYR A 37 -21.86 -13.97 -3.16
C TYR A 37 -22.05 -12.60 -3.81
N GLU A 38 -22.59 -12.58 -5.03
CA GLU A 38 -22.89 -11.36 -5.75
C GLU A 38 -24.08 -10.62 -5.12
N HIS A 39 -23.89 -9.35 -4.77
CA HIS A 39 -24.99 -8.44 -4.48
C HIS A 39 -25.16 -7.48 -5.66
N ALA A 40 -26.35 -7.44 -6.24
CA ALA A 40 -26.71 -6.60 -7.39
C ALA A 40 -26.81 -5.09 -7.08
N SER A 41 -26.11 -4.60 -6.05
CA SER A 41 -26.09 -3.18 -5.72
C SER A 41 -24.96 -2.48 -6.45
N VAL A 42 -25.33 -1.55 -7.33
CA VAL A 42 -24.40 -0.62 -8.00
C VAL A 42 -23.77 0.26 -6.93
N ALA A 43 -22.44 0.24 -6.81
CA ALA A 43 -21.74 1.14 -5.91
C ALA A 43 -22.02 2.60 -6.31
N PRO A 44 -22.22 3.54 -5.36
CA PRO A 44 -22.32 4.96 -5.70
C PRO A 44 -21.06 5.38 -6.45
N ALA A 45 -21.26 6.05 -7.59
CA ALA A 45 -20.18 6.61 -8.38
C ALA A 45 -19.30 7.52 -7.49
N GLU A 46 -17.98 7.50 -7.73
CA GLU A 46 -16.96 8.45 -7.24
C GLU A 46 -16.06 8.05 -6.06
N VAL A 47 -15.95 6.78 -5.65
CA VAL A 47 -14.78 6.39 -4.82
C VAL A 47 -13.77 5.62 -5.67
N ALA A 48 -12.73 6.33 -6.11
CA ALA A 48 -11.62 5.73 -6.83
C ALA A 48 -10.96 4.64 -5.97
N ALA A 49 -10.79 3.46 -6.53
CA ALA A 49 -10.14 2.36 -5.84
C ALA A 49 -8.67 2.70 -5.55
N VAL A 50 -8.27 2.66 -4.27
CA VAL A 50 -6.88 2.89 -3.86
C VAL A 50 -6.04 1.66 -4.23
N SER A 51 -5.00 1.86 -5.04
CA SER A 51 -4.05 0.80 -5.42
C SER A 51 -3.38 0.19 -4.19
N LEU A 52 -3.30 -1.14 -4.16
CA LEU A 52 -2.55 -1.87 -3.15
C LEU A 52 -1.07 -1.82 -3.52
N THR A 53 -0.26 -1.22 -2.65
CA THR A 53 1.19 -1.08 -2.81
C THR A 53 1.93 -1.82 -1.68
N PRO A 54 3.25 -2.06 -1.82
CA PRO A 54 4.08 -2.51 -0.71
C PRO A 54 3.90 -1.68 0.57
N LEU A 55 3.77 -0.35 0.44
CA LEU A 55 3.55 0.54 1.59
C LEU A 55 2.31 0.17 2.38
N TRP A 56 1.20 -0.09 1.69
CA TRP A 56 -0.03 -0.51 2.34
C TRP A 56 0.16 -1.82 3.10
N LEU A 57 0.91 -2.78 2.53
CA LEU A 57 1.21 -4.02 3.24
C LEU A 57 2.07 -3.78 4.48
N ALA A 58 3.10 -2.94 4.38
CA ALA A 58 3.92 -2.55 5.52
C ALA A 58 3.11 -1.82 6.60
N GLY A 59 2.24 -0.88 6.21
CA GLY A 59 1.34 -0.17 7.10
C GLY A 59 0.27 -1.07 7.73
N TYR A 60 -0.04 -2.22 7.14
CA TYR A 60 -0.85 -3.26 7.77
C TYR A 60 -0.01 -4.28 8.55
N SER A 61 1.26 -3.96 8.82
CA SER A 61 2.25 -4.82 9.49
C SER A 61 2.34 -6.23 8.88
N PHE A 62 2.35 -6.30 7.55
CA PHE A 62 2.85 -7.46 6.80
C PHE A 62 4.37 -7.41 6.73
N SER A 63 5.04 -8.54 6.98
CA SER A 63 6.48 -8.68 6.87
C SER A 63 6.87 -9.17 5.47
N TYR A 64 7.88 -8.54 4.87
CA TYR A 64 8.44 -8.95 3.59
C TYR A 64 9.61 -9.93 3.77
N SER A 65 9.58 -11.06 3.06
CA SER A 65 10.69 -12.01 2.96
C SER A 65 11.40 -11.84 1.63
N GLN A 66 12.67 -11.41 1.66
CA GLN A 66 13.50 -11.33 0.44
C GLN A 66 13.81 -12.70 -0.15
N GLU A 67 13.91 -13.74 0.68
CA GLU A 67 14.22 -15.11 0.24
C GLU A 67 13.06 -15.72 -0.54
N GLN A 68 11.81 -15.49 -0.08
CA GLN A 68 10.61 -16.04 -0.71
C GLN A 68 9.95 -15.06 -1.67
N LEU A 69 10.37 -13.80 -1.68
CA LEU A 69 9.75 -12.70 -2.43
C LEU A 69 8.25 -12.54 -2.10
N THR A 70 7.88 -12.78 -0.84
CA THR A 70 6.50 -12.77 -0.35
C THR A 70 6.30 -11.79 0.80
N TRP A 71 5.07 -11.29 0.93
CA TRP A 71 4.59 -10.53 2.08
C TRP A 71 3.71 -11.43 2.94
N SER A 72 3.82 -11.37 4.26
CA SER A 72 3.03 -12.22 5.15
C SER A 72 2.55 -11.52 6.41
N LYS A 73 1.34 -11.87 6.86
CA LYS A 73 0.79 -11.50 8.17
C LYS A 73 0.03 -12.68 8.74
N GLY A 74 0.53 -13.25 9.83
CA GLY A 74 -0.01 -14.49 10.39
C GLY A 74 0.02 -15.62 9.35
N LYS A 75 -1.15 -16.15 8.99
CA LYS A 75 -1.29 -17.22 7.98
C LYS A 75 -1.50 -16.69 6.55
N MET A 76 -1.63 -15.37 6.37
CA MET A 76 -1.84 -14.77 5.06
C MET A 76 -0.51 -14.56 4.35
N ILE A 77 -0.37 -15.07 3.13
CA ILE A 77 0.83 -14.93 2.29
C ILE A 77 0.43 -14.33 0.94
N LEU A 78 1.13 -13.26 0.55
CA LEU A 78 0.93 -12.52 -0.68
C LEU A 78 2.19 -12.55 -1.53
N ASN A 79 2.02 -12.87 -2.81
CA ASN A 79 3.10 -12.84 -3.79
C ASN A 79 2.97 -11.57 -4.61
N LYS A 80 4.07 -10.83 -4.79
CA LYS A 80 4.06 -9.67 -5.69
C LYS A 80 4.07 -10.15 -7.14
N VAL A 81 3.20 -9.57 -7.96
CA VAL A 81 3.13 -9.79 -9.41
C VAL A 81 3.18 -8.45 -10.15
N ALA A 82 3.29 -8.46 -11.48
CA ALA A 82 3.40 -7.24 -12.27
C ALA A 82 2.25 -6.25 -12.02
N GLU A 83 1.04 -6.76 -11.80
CA GLU A 83 -0.19 -5.96 -11.60
C GLU A 83 -0.77 -6.13 -10.18
N GLY A 84 0.06 -6.03 -9.14
CA GLY A 84 -0.37 -6.03 -7.74
C GLY A 84 0.11 -7.27 -6.97
N PHE A 85 -0.81 -7.92 -6.26
CA PHE A 85 -0.50 -9.03 -5.37
C PHE A 85 -1.41 -10.23 -5.59
N VAL A 86 -0.94 -11.43 -5.28
CA VAL A 86 -1.73 -12.66 -5.33
C VAL A 86 -1.70 -13.34 -3.98
N PHE A 87 -2.88 -13.51 -3.38
CA PHE A 87 -3.10 -14.38 -2.24
C PHE A 87 -3.32 -15.83 -2.71
N SER A 88 -2.71 -16.79 -2.03
CA SER A 88 -2.90 -18.22 -2.30
C SER A 88 -3.30 -18.96 -1.01
N LEU A 89 -4.35 -19.78 -1.08
CA LEU A 89 -4.78 -20.68 0.00
C LEU A 89 -5.24 -22.02 -0.60
N GLY A 90 -4.44 -23.07 -0.41
CA GLY A 90 -4.64 -24.33 -1.12
C GLY A 90 -4.62 -24.09 -2.64
N ASP A 91 -5.66 -24.55 -3.33
CA ASP A 91 -5.82 -24.35 -4.78
C ASP A 91 -6.43 -22.99 -5.15
N HIS A 92 -6.88 -22.20 -4.17
CA HIS A 92 -7.46 -20.88 -4.43
C HIS A 92 -6.37 -19.82 -4.61
N ARG A 93 -6.53 -19.02 -5.67
CA ARG A 93 -5.70 -17.83 -5.93
C ARG A 93 -6.60 -16.62 -6.14
N GLN A 94 -6.32 -15.54 -5.42
CA GLN A 94 -7.04 -14.27 -5.54
C GLN A 94 -6.06 -13.16 -5.87
N ALA A 95 -6.28 -12.48 -7.00
CA ALA A 95 -5.56 -11.25 -7.33
C ALA A 95 -6.10 -10.08 -6.50
N LEU A 96 -5.18 -9.28 -5.96
CA LEU A 96 -5.42 -8.12 -5.12
C LEU A 96 -4.68 -6.94 -5.74
N ARG A 97 -5.44 -6.00 -6.31
CA ARG A 97 -4.96 -4.77 -6.94
C ARG A 97 -5.21 -3.55 -6.07
N HIS A 98 -6.15 -3.64 -5.14
CA HIS A 98 -6.64 -2.50 -4.36
C HIS A 98 -6.72 -2.81 -2.87
N VAL A 99 -6.55 -1.78 -2.04
CA VAL A 99 -6.52 -1.86 -0.58
C VAL A 99 -7.78 -2.51 -0.02
N HIS A 100 -8.96 -2.11 -0.53
CA HIS A 100 -10.24 -2.67 -0.08
C HIS A 100 -10.36 -4.17 -0.34
N GLN A 101 -9.77 -4.70 -1.43
CA GLN A 101 -9.79 -6.14 -1.72
C GLN A 101 -9.00 -6.91 -0.65
N LEU A 102 -7.86 -6.37 -0.22
CA LEU A 102 -7.07 -6.95 0.86
C LEU A 102 -7.80 -6.89 2.20
N GLN A 103 -8.36 -5.73 2.57
CA GLN A 103 -9.10 -5.56 3.82
C GLN A 103 -10.31 -6.51 3.91
N ASN A 104 -11.09 -6.59 2.82
CA ASN A 104 -12.25 -7.47 2.74
C ASN A 104 -11.84 -8.96 2.85
N LEU A 105 -10.76 -9.35 2.16
CA LEU A 105 -10.25 -10.72 2.22
C LEU A 105 -9.73 -11.07 3.61
N TYR A 106 -8.95 -10.18 4.23
CA TYR A 106 -8.42 -10.39 5.57
C TYR A 106 -9.54 -10.55 6.60
N PHE A 107 -10.55 -9.67 6.55
CA PHE A 107 -11.72 -9.78 7.42
C PHE A 107 -12.48 -11.09 7.19
N ALA A 108 -12.68 -11.50 5.93
CA ALA A 108 -13.39 -12.75 5.63
C ALA A 108 -12.64 -14.00 6.13
N LEU A 109 -11.32 -13.96 6.20
CA LEU A 109 -10.48 -15.08 6.65
C LEU A 109 -10.28 -15.11 8.17
N PHE A 110 -10.12 -13.94 8.80
CA PHE A 110 -9.69 -13.84 10.19
C PHE A 110 -10.74 -13.21 11.13
N THR A 111 -11.84 -12.67 10.60
CA THR A 111 -12.87 -11.93 11.37
C THR A 111 -12.30 -10.71 12.11
N GLU A 112 -11.17 -10.19 11.63
CA GLU A 112 -10.43 -9.05 12.19
C GLU A 112 -10.30 -7.95 11.14
N ASN A 113 -10.28 -6.69 11.57
CA ASN A 113 -9.99 -5.57 10.66
C ASN A 113 -8.48 -5.44 10.48
N LEU A 114 -8.04 -5.13 9.26
CA LEU A 114 -6.70 -4.62 9.04
C LEU A 114 -6.65 -3.16 9.49
N GLU A 115 -5.99 -2.93 10.61
CA GLU A 115 -5.70 -1.59 11.11
C GLU A 115 -4.36 -1.13 10.56
N VAL A 116 -4.30 0.14 10.19
CA VAL A 116 -3.05 0.76 9.72
C VAL A 116 -2.20 1.05 10.96
N GLU A 117 -1.20 0.21 11.16
CA GLU A 117 -0.06 0.46 12.03
C GLU A 117 1.05 1.05 11.15
N LEU A 118 0.93 2.34 10.81
CA LEU A 118 2.03 3.06 10.19
C LEU A 118 3.16 3.15 11.21
N ASP A 119 4.03 2.14 11.22
CA ASP A 119 5.30 2.22 11.90
C ASP A 119 6.10 3.32 11.20
N GLN A 120 6.51 4.35 11.94
CA GLN A 120 7.15 5.54 11.36
C GLN A 120 8.42 5.19 10.57
N GLU A 121 9.04 4.04 10.86
CA GLU A 121 10.19 3.49 10.13
C GLU A 121 9.85 3.04 8.70
N ALA A 122 8.71 2.40 8.45
CA ALA A 122 8.36 1.94 7.10
C ALA A 122 8.03 3.12 6.15
N ALA A 123 7.34 4.13 6.66
CA ALA A 123 7.10 5.36 5.91
C ALA A 123 8.41 6.15 5.67
N TYR A 124 9.37 6.04 6.59
CA TYR A 124 10.68 6.66 6.45
C TYR A 124 11.48 6.04 5.30
N GLU A 125 11.58 4.71 5.25
CA GLU A 125 12.34 4.02 4.20
C GLU A 125 11.80 4.31 2.79
N GLU A 126 10.48 4.42 2.63
CA GLU A 126 9.90 4.69 1.32
C GLU A 126 10.05 6.14 0.87
N VAL A 127 9.88 7.09 1.79
CA VAL A 127 10.12 8.51 1.49
C VAL A 127 11.60 8.73 1.18
N GLU A 128 12.51 8.07 1.90
CA GLU A 128 13.95 8.07 1.61
C GLU A 128 14.24 7.48 0.23
N LEU A 129 13.72 6.30 -0.08
CA LEU A 129 13.94 5.65 -1.38
C LEU A 129 13.43 6.51 -2.56
N ALA A 130 12.23 7.09 -2.41
CA ALA A 130 11.65 7.97 -3.41
C ALA A 130 12.46 9.26 -3.53
N ALA A 131 12.90 9.86 -2.42
CA ALA A 131 13.75 11.05 -2.41
C ALA A 131 15.09 10.80 -3.10
N ASP A 132 15.76 9.68 -2.80
CA ASP A 132 17.06 9.31 -3.36
C ASP A 132 16.98 9.14 -4.89
N SER A 133 15.88 8.59 -5.39
CA SER A 133 15.66 8.39 -6.83
C SER A 133 15.64 9.69 -7.64
N VAL A 134 15.27 10.81 -7.01
CA VAL A 134 15.15 12.12 -7.67
C VAL A 134 16.15 13.16 -7.16
N MET A 135 16.88 12.87 -6.08
CA MET A 135 17.80 13.78 -5.39
C MET A 135 18.78 14.48 -6.34
N VAL A 136 19.29 13.75 -7.36
CA VAL A 136 20.27 14.27 -8.32
C VAL A 136 19.80 15.54 -9.05
N ASN A 137 18.48 15.70 -9.22
CA ASN A 137 17.88 16.86 -9.89
C ASN A 137 17.86 18.12 -9.00
N TYR A 138 18.02 17.95 -7.70
CA TYR A 138 17.90 19.00 -6.69
C TYR A 138 19.24 19.36 -6.04
N LEU A 139 20.35 18.79 -6.55
CA LEU A 139 21.67 19.04 -6.00
C LEU A 139 22.05 20.54 -6.12
N PRO A 140 22.47 21.18 -5.01
CA PRO A 140 22.88 22.58 -5.03
C PRO A 140 24.15 22.75 -5.88
N LYS A 141 24.19 23.80 -6.70
CA LYS A 141 25.36 24.16 -7.52
C LYS A 141 26.53 24.68 -6.68
N ASP A 142 26.23 25.22 -5.50
CA ASP A 142 27.23 25.69 -4.56
C ASP A 142 27.90 24.51 -3.85
N LYS A 143 29.22 24.37 -4.06
CA LYS A 143 30.02 23.30 -3.46
C LYS A 143 30.18 23.45 -1.94
N GLN A 144 30.02 24.66 -1.40
CA GLN A 144 30.08 24.93 0.04
C GLN A 144 28.77 24.58 0.76
N CYS A 145 27.70 24.27 0.01
CA CYS A 145 26.44 23.87 0.60
C CYS A 145 26.60 22.57 1.42
N ALA A 146 26.17 22.61 2.68
CA ALA A 146 26.24 21.51 3.64
C ALA A 146 24.89 20.80 3.86
N SER A 147 23.78 21.41 3.42
CA SER A 147 22.43 20.84 3.53
C SER A 147 21.50 21.44 2.49
N PHE A 148 20.56 20.66 1.98
CA PHE A 148 19.48 21.18 1.13
C PHE A 148 18.18 20.44 1.41
N SER A 149 17.08 20.99 0.89
CA SER A 149 15.77 20.34 0.96
C SER A 149 15.01 20.57 -0.34
N PHE A 150 14.08 19.67 -0.63
CA PHE A 150 13.15 19.82 -1.75
C PHE A 150 11.80 19.20 -1.41
N ASN A 151 10.79 19.56 -2.18
CA ASN A 151 9.46 18.99 -2.05
C ASN A 151 9.36 17.75 -2.93
N LEU A 152 8.96 16.63 -2.32
CA LEU A 152 8.71 15.36 -2.95
C LEU A 152 7.21 15.10 -2.91
N ALA A 153 6.59 14.99 -4.08
CA ALA A 153 5.21 14.48 -4.17
C ALA A 153 5.27 12.95 -4.22
N ALA A 154 4.73 12.30 -3.20
CA ALA A 154 4.62 10.85 -3.12
C ALA A 154 3.25 10.47 -2.58
N GLU A 155 2.58 9.53 -3.23
CA GLU A 155 1.27 8.99 -2.81
C GLU A 155 0.18 10.04 -2.51
N GLY A 156 0.14 11.12 -3.29
CA GLY A 156 -0.86 12.19 -3.13
C GLY A 156 -0.60 13.13 -1.95
N LYS A 157 0.53 12.95 -1.25
CA LYS A 157 1.04 13.87 -0.22
C LYS A 157 2.27 14.60 -0.73
N ILE A 158 2.55 15.75 -0.12
CA ILE A 158 3.76 16.52 -0.38
C ILE A 158 4.64 16.41 0.87
N TYR A 159 5.85 15.93 0.70
CA TYR A 159 6.85 15.86 1.76
C TYR A 159 7.94 16.88 1.48
N GLN A 160 8.40 17.60 2.50
CA GLN A 160 9.68 18.27 2.45
C GLN A 160 10.75 17.29 2.94
N VAL A 161 11.69 16.94 2.07
CA VAL A 161 12.80 16.03 2.41
C VAL A 161 14.08 16.80 2.60
N PHE A 162 14.92 16.37 3.54
CA PHE A 162 16.12 17.09 3.96
C PHE A 162 17.35 16.21 3.81
N TYR A 163 18.39 16.76 3.17
CA TYR A 163 19.68 16.11 2.98
C TYR A 163 20.80 16.88 3.66
N LYS A 164 21.81 16.16 4.15
CA LYS A 164 23.04 16.74 4.72
C LYS A 164 24.26 16.09 4.10
N LYS A 165 25.31 16.88 3.96
CA LYS A 165 26.61 16.42 3.48
C LYS A 165 27.39 15.83 4.66
N ASP A 166 27.98 14.65 4.48
CA ASP A 166 28.87 14.04 5.46
C ASP A 166 30.29 14.63 5.41
N PRO A 167 31.19 14.29 6.36
CA PRO A 167 32.58 14.75 6.34
C PRO A 167 33.37 14.36 5.09
N GLN A 168 32.94 13.32 4.37
CA GLN A 168 33.56 12.82 3.15
C GLN A 168 33.02 13.52 1.89
N GLY A 169 31.96 14.32 2.02
CA GLY A 169 31.36 15.09 0.95
C GLY A 169 30.14 14.45 0.27
N TYR A 170 29.66 13.30 0.75
CA TYR A 170 28.48 12.62 0.21
C TYR A 170 27.20 13.15 0.84
N TRP A 171 26.12 13.14 0.06
CA TRP A 171 24.79 13.54 0.52
C TRP A 171 24.06 12.34 1.11
N ASN A 172 23.58 12.49 2.34
CA ASN A 172 22.78 11.50 3.03
C ASN A 172 21.40 12.08 3.35
N PHE A 173 20.37 11.26 3.21
CA PHE A 173 19.04 11.59 3.68
C PHE A 173 19.08 11.78 5.20
N SER A 174 18.48 12.88 5.68
CA SER A 174 18.53 13.26 7.10
C SER A 174 17.16 13.15 7.77
N SER A 175 16.10 13.56 7.09
CA SER A 175 14.73 13.55 7.62
C SER A 175 13.72 13.97 6.56
N TYR A 176 12.44 13.86 6.87
CA TYR A 176 11.36 14.47 6.10
C TYR A 176 10.27 15.05 7.02
N SER A 177 9.42 15.91 6.44
CA SER A 177 8.20 16.40 7.09
C SER A 177 7.08 16.47 6.06
N GLU A 178 5.88 16.00 6.41
CA GLU A 178 4.69 16.16 5.57
C GLU A 178 4.23 17.62 5.57
N ILE A 179 3.95 18.15 4.37
CA ILE A 179 3.38 19.48 4.16
C ILE A 179 1.88 19.30 3.86
N ASN A 180 1.04 19.88 4.72
CA ASN A 180 -0.42 19.94 4.52
C ASN A 180 -0.82 21.04 3.55
#